data_AF-A0A0C3Q7U4-F1
#
_entry.id   AF-A0A0C3Q7U4-F1
#
_cell.length_a   1.000
_cell.length_b   1.000
_cell.length_c   1.000
_cell.angle_alpha   90.00
_cell.angle_beta   90.00
_cell.angle_gamma   90.00
#
_symmetry.space_group_name_H-M   'P 1'
#
loop_
_entity.id
_entity.type
_entity.pdbx_description
1 polymer ?
#
loop_
_entity_poly.entity_id
_entity_poly.type
_entity_poly.pdbx_seq_one_letter_code
_entity_poly.pdbx_strand_id
1 'polypeptide(L)' 'MAVYQMDERPLKIPMEYNGVSYENVWRVAEACWPKSPADRISMSEAFQLLRADPSLT' A
#
# COMPACT_ATOMS: atom_id res chain seq x y z
N MET A 1 13.18 -10.41 2.90
CA MET A 1 14.48 -10.13 3.55
C MET A 1 14.75 -8.63 3.63
N ALA A 2 14.72 -7.92 2.50
CA ALA A 2 14.86 -6.46 2.38
C ALA A 2 14.05 -5.64 3.42
N VAL A 3 12.72 -5.82 3.53
CA VAL A 3 11.89 -5.08 4.51
C VAL A 3 12.22 -5.45 5.97
N TYR A 4 12.38 -6.74 6.25
CA TYR A 4 12.56 -7.24 7.63
C TYR A 4 13.90 -6.85 8.24
N GLN A 5 14.97 -6.82 7.44
CA GLN A 5 16.33 -6.58 7.93
C GLN A 5 16.86 -5.19 7.58
N MET A 6 16.50 -4.65 6.42
CA MET A 6 17.09 -3.40 5.89
C MET A 6 16.09 -2.25 5.82
N ASP A 7 14.82 -2.47 6.20
CA ASP A 7 13.71 -1.51 6.04
C ASP A 7 13.58 -0.96 4.61
N GLU A 8 14.12 -1.67 3.64
CA GLU A 8 14.08 -1.27 2.24
C GLU A 8 12.66 -1.38 1.73
N ARG A 9 12.16 -0.28 1.15
CA ARG A 9 10.83 -0.18 0.57
C ARG A 9 10.94 0.11 -0.92
N PRO A 10 10.02 -0.41 -1.75
CA PRO A 10 9.92 0.00 -3.14
C PRO A 10 9.79 1.52 -3.23
N LEU A 11 10.42 2.11 -4.24
CA LEU A 11 10.19 3.51 -4.56
C LEU A 11 8.71 3.70 -4.94
N LYS A 12 8.06 4.74 -4.38
CA LYS A 12 6.67 5.10 -4.67
C LYS A 12 6.55 5.75 -6.04
N ILE A 13 6.78 4.98 -7.11
CA ILE A 13 6.77 5.46 -8.48
C ILE A 13 6.08 4.40 -9.36
N PRO A 14 5.10 4.78 -10.20
CA PRO A 14 4.57 6.13 -10.40
C PRO A 14 3.59 6.55 -9.29
N MET A 15 3.33 7.87 -9.17
CA MET A 15 2.32 8.43 -8.26
C MET A 15 0.94 8.55 -8.92
N GLU A 16 0.87 8.51 -10.24
CA GLU A 16 -0.36 8.56 -11.02
C GLU A 16 -0.18 7.85 -12.36
N TYR A 17 -1.29 7.43 -12.96
CA TYR A 17 -1.34 6.93 -14.33
C TYR A 17 -2.70 7.23 -14.96
N ASN A 18 -2.71 7.81 -16.16
CA ASN A 18 -3.94 8.18 -16.88
C ASN A 18 -4.95 9.00 -16.03
N GLY A 19 -4.45 9.92 -15.19
CA GLY A 19 -5.27 10.76 -14.33
C GLY A 19 -5.81 10.07 -13.06
N VAL A 20 -5.48 8.79 -12.85
CA VAL A 20 -5.78 8.07 -11.61
C VAL A 20 -4.58 8.19 -10.67
N SER A 21 -4.81 8.75 -9.49
CA SER A 21 -3.79 8.83 -8.43
C SER A 21 -3.57 7.46 -7.78
N TYR A 22 -2.32 7.08 -7.56
CA TYR A 22 -1.95 5.87 -6.82
C TYR A 22 -1.73 6.13 -5.33
N GLU A 23 -2.05 7.32 -4.83
CA GLU A 23 -1.86 7.68 -3.43
C GLU A 23 -2.51 6.69 -2.46
N ASN A 24 -3.77 6.29 -2.72
CA ASN A 24 -4.46 5.33 -1.86
C ASN A 24 -3.85 3.93 -1.95
N VAL A 25 -3.44 3.49 -3.14
CA VAL A 25 -2.73 2.22 -3.33
C VAL A 25 -1.42 2.22 -2.54
N TRP A 26 -0.64 3.31 -2.61
CA TRP A 26 0.59 3.46 -1.83
C TRP A 26 0.34 3.47 -0.33
N ARG A 27 -0.73 4.12 0.14
CA ARG A 27 -1.12 4.14 1.56
C ARG A 27 -1.48 2.74 2.06
N VAL A 28 -2.26 1.97 1.29
CA VAL A 28 -2.59 0.58 1.63
C VAL A 28 -1.33 -0.28 1.66
N ALA A 29 -0.44 -0.11 0.68
CA ALA A 29 0.80 -0.85 0.61
C ALA A 29 1.70 -0.56 1.84
N GLU A 30 1.79 0.69 2.28
CA GLU A 30 2.50 1.08 3.50
C GLU A 30 1.94 0.42 4.76
N ALA A 31 0.62 0.27 4.88
CA ALA A 31 -0.01 -0.40 6.01
C ALA A 31 0.21 -1.92 6.02
N CYS A 32 0.52 -2.52 4.87
CA CYS A 32 0.85 -3.94 4.75
C CYS A 32 2.33 -4.26 5.07
N TRP A 33 3.21 -3.25 5.02
CA TRP A 33 4.67 -3.42 5.12
C TRP A 33 5.36 -3.12 6.47
N PRO A 34 4.69 -2.85 7.61
CA PRO A 34 5.39 -2.76 8.90
C PRO A 34 6.27 -3.97 9.22
N LYS A 35 7.41 -3.74 9.88
CA LYS A 35 8.33 -4.82 10.31
C LYS A 35 7.65 -5.79 11.26
N SER A 36 6.92 -5.26 12.23
CA SER A 36 6.11 -6.04 13.16
C SER A 36 4.87 -6.56 12.43
N PRO A 37 4.62 -7.88 12.43
CA PRO A 37 3.39 -8.44 11.86
C PRO A 37 2.11 -7.94 12.55
N ALA A 38 2.18 -7.57 13.84
CA ALA A 38 1.03 -7.10 14.61
C ALA A 38 0.55 -5.70 14.18
N ASP A 39 1.41 -4.91 13.55
CA ASP A 39 1.09 -3.56 13.09
C ASP A 39 0.54 -3.57 11.65
N ARG A 40 0.49 -4.73 10.99
CA ARG A 40 0.02 -4.87 9.61
C ARG A 40 -1.49 -4.99 9.59
N ILE A 41 -2.11 -4.31 8.63
CA ILE A 41 -3.52 -4.56 8.33
C ILE A 41 -3.71 -5.95 7.73
N SER A 42 -4.91 -6.50 7.89
CA SER A 42 -5.26 -7.79 7.30
C SER A 42 -5.42 -7.69 5.77
N MET A 43 -5.28 -8.80 5.05
CA MET A 43 -5.51 -8.80 3.59
C MET A 43 -6.96 -8.53 3.21
N SER A 44 -7.91 -8.96 4.04
CA SER A 44 -9.31 -8.59 3.90
C SER A 44 -9.53 -7.08 3.99
N GLU A 45 -8.87 -6.43 4.94
CA GLU A 45 -8.97 -4.98 5.15
C GLU A 45 -8.28 -4.20 4.03
N ALA A 46 -7.08 -4.61 3.62
CA ALA A 46 -6.39 -4.03 2.47
C ALA A 46 -7.24 -4.08 1.19
N PHE A 47 -7.88 -5.22 0.93
CA PHE A 47 -8.77 -5.37 -0.22
C PHE A 47 -10.00 -4.45 -0.14
N GLN A 48 -10.60 -4.31 1.04
CA GLN A 48 -11.72 -3.38 1.25
C GLN A 48 -11.32 -1.93 1.01
N LEU A 49 -10.14 -1.51 1.49
CA LEU A 49 -9.63 -0.15 1.30
C LEU A 49 -9.34 0.17 -0.17
N LEU A 50 -8.81 -0.79 -0.93
CA LEU A 50 -8.58 -0.63 -2.37
C LEU A 50 -9.92 -0.53 -3.14
N ARG A 51 -10.90 -1.34 -2.77
CA ARG A 51 -12.23 -1.34 -3.39
C ARG A 51 -13.04 -0.09 -3.10
N ALA A 52 -12.78 0.57 -1.98
CA ALA A 52 -13.45 1.80 -1.58
C ALA A 52 -12.89 3.05 -2.27
N ASP A 53 -11.88 2.91 -3.13
CA ASP A 53 -11.25 4.03 -3.81
C ASP A 53 -12.19 4.67 -4.85
N PRO A 54 -12.60 5.93 -4.66
CA PRO A 54 -13.49 6.62 -5.58
C PRO A 54 -12.83 6.97 -6.93
N SER A 55 -11.51 6.85 -7.05
CA SER A 55 -10.80 7.05 -8.33
C SER A 55 -10.90 5.86 -9.29
N LEU A 56 -11.45 4.74 -8.82
CA LEU A 56 -11.62 3.50 -9.59
C LEU A 56 -13.04 3.31 -10.15
N THR A 57 -13.93 4.30 -9.98
CA THR A 57 -15.31 4.32 -10.50
C THR A 57 -15.46 5.32 -11.63
#